data_AF-A0A6A7Z571-F1
#
_entry.id   AF-A0A6A7Z571-F1
#
_cell.length_a   1.000
_cell.length_b   1.000
_cell.length_c   1.000
_cell.angle_alpha   90.00
_cell.angle_beta   90.00
_cell.angle_gamma   90.00
#
_symmetry.space_group_name_H-M   'P 1'
#
loop_
_entity.id
_entity.type
_entity.pdbx_description
1 polymer ?
#
loop_
_entity_poly.entity_id
_entity_poly.type
_entity_poly.pdbx_seq_one_letter_code
_entity_poly.pdbx_strand_id
1 'polypeptide(L)'
;SWAASFLPQLAQQAEQIVRRDVMPGFVAAELIVWLSEHKIIRPGHTTLQELVSEALSTERRRLGGLLAEVLDESAKAALGQLLVRDDTLSQLAALK
;
A
#
# COMPACT_ATOMS: atom_id res chain seq x y z
N SER A 1 24.74 -0.33 -14.77
CA SER A 1 23.69 -0.82 -15.69
C SER A 1 22.48 0.10 -15.55
N TRP A 2 21.64 0.21 -16.59
CA TRP A 2 20.41 1.03 -16.58
C TRP A 2 19.53 0.81 -15.34
N ALA A 3 19.36 -0.45 -14.90
CA ALA A 3 18.56 -0.78 -13.73
C ALA A 3 19.09 -0.15 -12.42
N ALA A 4 20.41 -0.06 -12.25
CA ALA A 4 21.02 0.46 -11.03
C ALA A 4 20.80 1.96 -10.83
N SER A 5 20.61 2.74 -11.89
CA SER A 5 20.39 4.18 -11.81
C SER A 5 18.91 4.56 -11.65
N PHE A 6 17.99 3.79 -12.23
CA PHE A 6 16.57 4.16 -12.28
C PHE A 6 15.69 3.43 -11.26
N LEU A 7 16.06 2.21 -10.83
CA LEU A 7 15.26 1.49 -9.83
C LEU A 7 15.10 2.24 -8.50
N PRO A 8 16.15 2.90 -7.95
CA PRO A 8 15.99 3.67 -6.71
C PRO A 8 15.01 4.85 -6.88
N GLN A 9 15.05 5.54 -8.02
CA GLN A 9 14.16 6.66 -8.32
C GLN A 9 12.72 6.18 -8.50
N LEU A 10 12.53 5.05 -9.19
CA LEU A 10 11.21 4.45 -9.40
C LEU A 10 10.60 3.95 -8.09
N ALA A 11 11.41 3.36 -7.20
CA ALA A 11 10.98 2.94 -5.87
C ALA A 11 10.56 4.15 -5.02
N GLN A 12 11.37 5.22 -5.02
CA GLN A 12 11.02 6.46 -4.34
C GLN A 12 9.71 7.06 -4.86
N GLN A 13 9.51 7.06 -6.18
CA GLN A 13 8.27 7.54 -6.79
C GLN A 13 7.07 6.70 -6.35
N ALA A 14 7.22 5.37 -6.28
CA ALA A 14 6.15 4.49 -5.80
C ALA A 14 5.78 4.75 -4.34
N GLU A 15 6.76 5.00 -3.47
CA GLU A 15 6.50 5.40 -2.08
C GLU A 15 5.69 6.71 -2.00
N GLN A 16 5.93 7.67 -2.90
CA GLN A 16 5.15 8.91 -2.95
C GLN A 16 3.73 8.67 -3.47
N ILE A 17 3.57 7.88 -4.55
CA ILE A 17 2.27 7.58 -5.14
C ILE A 17 1.38 6.83 -4.15
N VAL A 18 1.93 5.82 -3.47
CA VAL A 18 1.17 4.97 -2.53
C VAL A 18 0.61 5.77 -1.35
N ARG A 19 1.25 6.87 -0.95
CA ARG A 19 0.72 7.78 0.09
C ARG A 19 -0.53 8.53 -0.34
N ARG A 20 -0.81 8.61 -1.64
CA ARG A 20 -2.01 9.25 -2.20
C ARG A 20 -3.15 8.25 -2.37
N ASP A 21 -2.86 7.04 -2.84
CA ASP A 21 -3.82 5.96 -3.01
C ASP A 21 -3.11 4.60 -3.00
N VAL A 22 -3.64 3.66 -2.21
CA VAL A 22 -3.10 2.31 -2.00
C VAL A 22 -3.66 1.27 -2.98
N MET A 23 -4.45 1.66 -3.98
CA MET A 23 -4.95 0.75 -5.00
C MET A 23 -3.80 0.31 -5.94
N PRO A 24 -3.50 -1.00 -6.05
CA PRO A 24 -2.38 -1.48 -6.87
C PRO A 24 -2.44 -1.03 -8.33
N GLY A 25 -3.65 -1.00 -8.91
CA GLY A 25 -3.88 -0.53 -10.28
C GLY A 25 -3.57 0.96 -10.46
N PHE A 26 -3.88 1.78 -9.47
CA PHE A 26 -3.56 3.20 -9.48
C PHE A 26 -2.04 3.43 -9.43
N VAL A 27 -1.36 2.76 -8.50
CA VAL A 27 0.09 2.87 -8.35
C VAL A 27 0.81 2.45 -9.63
N ALA A 28 0.39 1.32 -10.23
CA ALA A 28 0.95 0.85 -11.47
C ALA A 28 0.73 1.85 -12.63
N ALA A 29 -0.47 2.42 -12.75
CA ALA A 29 -0.79 3.40 -13.79
C ALA A 29 0.07 4.67 -13.66
N GLU A 30 0.23 5.19 -12.45
CA GLU A 30 1.03 6.40 -12.20
C GLU A 30 2.52 6.16 -12.44
N LEU A 31 3.05 5.00 -12.07
CA LEU A 31 4.44 4.64 -12.38
C LEU A 31 4.67 4.52 -13.89
N ILE A 32 3.68 4.02 -14.64
CA ILE A 32 3.71 3.96 -16.10
C ILE A 32 3.78 5.37 -16.70
N VAL A 33 2.96 6.30 -16.20
CA VAL A 33 2.98 7.70 -16.63
C VAL A 33 4.36 8.31 -16.36
N TRP A 34 4.87 8.14 -15.14
CA TRP A 34 6.18 8.66 -14.75
C TRP A 34 7.32 8.12 -15.63
N LEU A 35 7.33 6.81 -15.92
CA LEU A 35 8.32 6.19 -16.82
C LEU A 35 8.25 6.79 -18.24
N SER A 36 7.03 7.05 -18.73
CA SER A 36 6.81 7.67 -20.04
C SER A 36 7.36 9.10 -20.08
N GLU A 37 7.11 9.90 -19.05
CA GLU A 37 7.58 11.28 -18.94
C GLU A 37 9.12 11.37 -18.92
N HIS A 38 9.77 10.41 -18.25
CA HIS A 38 11.22 10.35 -18.14
C HIS A 38 11.89 9.63 -19.34
N LYS A 39 11.10 9.22 -20.36
CA LYS A 39 11.56 8.48 -21.55
C LYS A 39 12.31 7.19 -21.19
N ILE A 40 11.89 6.55 -20.11
CA ILE A 40 12.48 5.31 -19.61
C ILE A 40 11.72 4.13 -20.24
N ILE A 41 12.45 3.16 -20.78
CA ILE A 41 11.85 1.91 -21.30
C ILE A 41 11.15 1.21 -20.14
N ARG A 42 9.88 0.84 -20.34
CA ARG A 42 9.11 0.17 -19.30
C ARG A 42 9.84 -1.11 -18.84
N PRO A 43 10.08 -1.30 -17.54
CA PRO A 43 10.65 -2.55 -17.04
C PRO A 43 9.69 -3.71 -17.28
N GLY A 44 10.19 -4.95 -17.16
CA GLY A 44 9.35 -6.14 -17.26
C GLY A 44 8.20 -6.11 -16.25
N HIS A 45 7.10 -6.79 -16.57
CA HIS A 45 5.90 -6.84 -15.74
C HIS A 45 6.23 -7.23 -14.29
N THR A 46 7.04 -8.27 -14.09
CA THR A 46 7.44 -8.76 -12.76
C THR A 46 8.15 -7.68 -11.95
N THR A 47 9.05 -6.91 -12.56
CA THR A 47 9.75 -5.81 -11.87
C THR A 47 8.79 -4.72 -11.41
N LEU A 48 7.82 -4.34 -12.24
CA LEU A 48 6.83 -3.33 -11.86
C LEU A 48 5.90 -3.86 -10.75
N GLN A 49 5.48 -5.12 -10.85
CA GLN A 49 4.65 -5.78 -9.85
C GLN A 49 5.34 -5.87 -8.48
N GLU A 50 6.61 -6.28 -8.45
CA GLU A 50 7.41 -6.35 -7.21
C GLU A 50 7.54 -4.98 -6.56
N LEU A 51 7.81 -3.95 -7.36
CA LEU A 51 7.98 -2.58 -6.87
C LEU A 51 6.67 -2.02 -6.28
N VAL A 52 5.54 -2.26 -6.94
CA VAL A 52 4.20 -1.91 -6.41
C VAL A 52 3.94 -2.66 -5.10
N SER A 53 4.24 -3.96 -5.05
CA SER A 53 3.99 -4.79 -3.86
C SER A 53 4.82 -4.35 -2.65
N GLU A 54 6.08 -3.99 -2.87
CA GLU A 54 6.97 -3.50 -1.82
C GLU A 54 6.53 -2.12 -1.32
N ALA A 55 6.19 -1.20 -2.22
CA ALA A 55 5.72 0.13 -1.86
C ALA A 55 4.44 0.08 -1.01
N LEU A 56 3.47 -0.77 -1.40
CA LEU A 56 2.25 -1.00 -0.63
C LEU A 56 2.53 -1.62 0.75
N SER A 57 3.44 -2.59 0.82
CA SER A 57 3.82 -3.23 2.08
C SER A 57 4.55 -2.27 3.02
N THR A 58 5.38 -1.39 2.47
CA THR A 58 6.08 -0.34 3.21
C THR A 58 5.10 0.70 3.74
N GLU A 59 4.15 1.16 2.92
CA GLU A 59 3.14 2.11 3.38
C GLU A 59 2.24 1.53 4.47
N ARG A 60 1.81 0.28 4.32
CA ARG A 60 1.03 -0.41 5.35
C ARG A 60 1.78 -0.45 6.68
N ARG A 61 3.09 -0.75 6.68
CA ARG A 61 3.93 -0.70 7.88
C ARG A 61 4.03 0.72 8.45
N ARG A 62 4.23 1.72 7.59
CA ARG A 62 4.30 3.14 7.99
C ARG A 62 3.02 3.60 8.69
N LEU A 63 1.87 3.34 8.07
CA LEU A 63 0.56 3.67 8.64
C LEU A 63 0.31 2.90 9.94
N GLY A 64 0.67 1.61 9.99
CA GLY A 64 0.60 0.81 11.21
C GLY A 64 1.45 1.40 12.35
N GLY A 65 2.66 1.85 12.06
CA GLY A 65 3.52 2.54 13.02
C GLY A 65 2.91 3.84 13.55
N LEU A 66 2.42 4.71 12.65
CA LEU A 66 1.76 5.95 13.04
C LEU A 66 0.51 5.72 13.89
N LEU A 67 -0.29 4.71 13.54
CA LEU A 67 -1.45 4.33 14.34
C LEU A 67 -1.03 3.82 15.72
N ALA A 68 0.08 3.08 15.83
CA ALA A 68 0.58 2.61 17.11
C ALA A 68 1.09 3.76 18.01
N GLU A 69 1.59 4.85 17.43
CA GLU A 69 2.02 6.05 18.15
C GLU A 69 0.84 6.90 18.64
N VAL A 70 -0.26 6.96 17.85
CA VAL A 70 -1.41 7.84 18.13
C VAL A 70 -2.50 7.14 18.96
N LEU A 71 -2.67 5.82 18.81
CA LEU A 71 -3.67 5.07 19.54
C LEU A 71 -3.15 4.62 20.89
N ASP A 72 -3.79 5.09 21.96
CA ASP A 72 -3.59 4.57 23.30
C ASP A 72 -4.28 3.20 23.48
N GLU A 73 -3.98 2.52 24.59
CA GLU A 73 -4.54 1.19 24.86
C GLU A 73 -6.07 1.21 24.98
N SER A 74 -6.65 2.35 25.40
CA SER A 74 -8.10 2.50 25.49
C SER A 74 -8.76 2.53 24.10
N ALA A 75 -8.20 3.31 23.16
CA ALA A 75 -8.67 3.37 21.79
C ALA A 75 -8.48 2.03 21.05
N LYS A 76 -7.34 1.35 21.25
CA LYS A 76 -7.12 0.01 20.69
C LYS A 76 -8.15 -1.00 21.19
N ALA A 77 -8.45 -0.99 22.49
CA ALA A 77 -9.46 -1.87 23.07
C ALA A 77 -10.87 -1.57 22.51
N ALA A 78 -11.23 -0.30 22.36
CA ALA A 78 -12.51 0.10 21.78
C ALA A 78 -12.64 -0.35 20.31
N LEU A 79 -11.59 -0.19 19.50
CA LEU A 79 -11.56 -0.69 18.11
C LEU A 79 -11.68 -2.21 18.06
N GLY A 80 -11.00 -2.93 18.96
CA GLY A 80 -11.11 -4.39 19.06
C GLY A 80 -12.54 -4.87 19.36
N GLN A 81 -13.28 -4.15 20.20
CA GLN A 81 -14.69 -4.49 20.50
C GLN A 81 -15.62 -4.31 19.30
N LEU A 82 -15.32 -3.37 18.40
CA LEU A 82 -16.11 -3.19 17.17
C LEU A 82 -15.93 -4.37 16.20
N LEU A 83 -14.71 -4.91 16.09
CA LEU A 83 -14.43 -6.09 15.25
C LEU A 83 -15.16 -7.33 15.75
N VAL A 84 -15.16 -7.58 17.06
CA VAL A 84 -15.89 -8.71 17.67
C VAL A 84 -17.39 -8.62 17.39
N ARG A 85 -17.96 -7.41 17.44
CA ARG A 85 -19.38 -7.21 17.15
C ARG A 85 -19.71 -7.51 15.70
N ASP A 86 -18.85 -7.12 14.77
CA ASP A 86 -19.06 -7.37 13.34
C ASP A 86 -19.02 -8.88 13.01
N ASP A 87 -18.11 -9.64 13.64
CA ASP A 87 -18.08 -11.10 13.52
C ASP A 87 -19.36 -11.73 14.07
N THR A 88 -19.84 -11.29 15.25
CA THR A 88 -21.09 -11.82 15.82
C THR A 88 -22.31 -11.49 14.98
N LEU A 89 -22.37 -10.29 14.38
CA LEU A 89 -23.46 -9.87 13.50
C LEU A 89 -23.41 -10.60 12.15
N SER A 90 -22.22 -10.80 11.59
CA SER A 90 -22.00 -11.58 10.37
C SER A 90 -22.41 -13.05 10.55
N GLN A 91 -22.09 -13.65 11.70
CA GLN A 91 -22.52 -15.01 12.05
C GLN A 91 -24.04 -15.11 12.25
N LEU A 92 -24.67 -14.11 12.86
CA LEU A 92 -26.13 -14.04 12.99
C LEU A 92 -26.83 -13.87 11.64
N ALA A 93 -26.25 -13.12 10.70
CA ALA A 93 -26.80 -12.95 9.36
C ALA A 93 -26.73 -14.24 8.52
N ALA A 94 -25.70 -15.07 8.75
CA ALA A 94 -25.53 -16.37 8.09
C ALA A 94 -26.52 -17.46 8.56
N LEU A 95 -27.26 -17.21 9.64
CA LEU A 95 -28.28 -18.11 10.21
C LEU A 95 -29.70 -17.89 9.65
N LYS A 96 -29.85 -17.18 8.52
CA LYS A 96 -31.13 -16.98 7.83
C LYS A 96 -31.30 -17.88 6.61
#